data_AF-A0A967BX58-F1
#
_entry.id   AF-A0A967BX58-F1
#
_cell.length_a   1.000
_cell.length_b   1.000
_cell.length_c   1.000
_cell.angle_alpha   90.00
_cell.angle_beta   90.00
_cell.angle_gamma   90.00
#
_symmetry.space_group_name_H-M   'P 1'
#
loop_
_entity.id
_entity.type
_entity.pdbx_description
1 polymer ?
#
loop_
_entity_poly.entity_id
_entity_poly.type
_entity_poly.pdbx_seq_one_letter_code
_entity_poly.pdbx_strand_id
1 'polypeptide(L)' 'MSGEKGQNPQQNQNRPVTDEAIFKVTKEIVVKFIEVGRLTPANFADTYEQIYTTVKRSVYPE' A
#
# COMPACT_ATOMS: atom_id res chain seq x y z
N MET A 1 43.31 -4.30 -18.26
CA MET A 1 42.59 -4.65 -17.01
C MET A 1 41.95 -3.37 -16.48
N SER A 2 40.69 -3.14 -16.81
CA SER A 2 39.94 -1.95 -16.37
C SER A 2 38.74 -2.45 -15.58
N GLY A 3 38.75 -2.19 -14.27
CA GLY A 3 37.88 -2.82 -13.30
C GLY A 3 36.40 -2.52 -13.51
N GLU A 4 35.60 -3.57 -13.52
CA GLU A 4 34.17 -3.54 -13.29
C GLU A 4 33.90 -2.98 -11.90
N LYS A 5 33.39 -1.75 -11.82
CA LYS A 5 32.81 -1.23 -10.58
C LYS A 5 31.54 -2.02 -10.29
N GLY A 6 31.66 -3.01 -9.41
CA GLY A 6 30.52 -3.75 -8.87
C GLY A 6 29.47 -2.79 -8.30
N GLN A 7 28.23 -2.95 -8.75
CA GLN A 7 27.08 -2.28 -8.16
C GLN A 7 26.91 -2.80 -6.73
N ASN A 8 27.00 -1.91 -5.75
CA ASN A 8 26.77 -2.23 -4.34
C ASN A 8 25.31 -2.71 -4.13
N PRO A 9 25.06 -3.96 -3.69
CA PRO A 9 23.70 -4.48 -3.49
C PRO A 9 22.90 -3.86 -2.32
N GLN A 10 23.50 -2.92 -1.57
CA GLN A 10 22.99 -2.48 -0.26
C GLN A 10 22.12 -1.21 -0.29
N GLN A 11 21.93 -0.55 -1.44
CA GLN A 11 21.16 0.71 -1.52
C GLN A 11 19.63 0.53 -1.67
N ASN A 12 19.09 -0.68 -1.48
CA ASN A 12 17.68 -0.97 -1.75
C ASN A 12 16.86 -1.28 -0.48
N GLN A 13 17.10 -0.57 0.63
CA GLN A 13 16.39 -0.83 1.89
C GLN A 13 15.64 0.35 2.51
N ASN A 14 15.51 1.50 1.83
CA ASN A 14 14.71 2.59 2.40
C ASN A 14 14.03 3.48 1.35
N ARG A 15 13.21 2.88 0.47
CA ARG A 15 12.32 3.69 -0.37
C ARG A 15 11.09 4.08 0.47
N PRO A 16 10.75 5.38 0.57
CA PRO A 16 9.52 5.77 1.24
C PRO A 16 8.33 5.13 0.52
N VAL A 17 7.37 4.64 1.30
CA VAL A 17 6.09 4.19 0.73
C VAL A 17 5.38 5.42 0.16
N THR A 18 4.92 5.30 -1.08
CA THR A 18 4.25 6.39 -1.79
C THR A 18 2.76 6.39 -1.51
N ASP A 19 2.11 7.55 -1.65
CA ASP A 19 0.65 7.65 -1.59
C ASP A 19 -0.02 6.72 -2.61
N GLU A 20 0.59 6.54 -3.78
CA GLU A 20 0.12 5.60 -4.80
C GLU A 20 0.12 4.14 -4.28
N ALA A 21 1.15 3.75 -3.53
CA ALA A 21 1.20 2.42 -2.92
C ALA A 21 0.08 2.24 -1.88
N ILE A 22 -0.18 3.26 -1.05
CA ILE A 22 -1.30 3.27 -0.09
C ILE A 22 -2.63 3.11 -0.83
N PHE A 23 -2.85 3.83 -1.93
CA PHE A 23 -4.07 3.72 -2.74
C PHE A 23 -4.23 2.35 -3.40
N LYS A 24 -3.15 1.75 -3.92
CA LYS A 24 -3.19 0.42 -4.53
C LYS A 24 -3.60 -0.64 -3.51
N VAL A 25 -2.94 -0.65 -2.35
CA VAL A 25 -3.25 -1.60 -1.26
C VAL A 25 -4.68 -1.40 -0.76
N THR A 26 -5.12 -0.15 -0.56
CA THR A 26 -6.50 0.16 -0.16
C THR A 26 -7.51 -0.44 -1.14
N LYS A 27 -7.31 -0.25 -2.45
CA LYS A 27 -8.19 -0.80 -3.48
C LYS A 27 -8.21 -2.33 -3.49
N GLU A 28 -7.06 -2.99 -3.31
CA GLU A 28 -6.99 -4.45 -3.28
C GLU A 28 -7.79 -5.04 -2.11
N ILE A 29 -7.70 -4.44 -0.91
CA ILE A 29 -8.48 -4.86 0.26
C ILE A 29 -9.97 -4.65 0.01
N VAL A 30 -10.37 -3.48 -0.52
CA VAL A 30 -11.77 -3.15 -0.82
C VAL A 30 -12.36 -4.12 -1.86
N VAL A 31 -11.64 -4.40 -2.95
CA VAL A 31 -12.06 -5.38 -3.96
C VAL A 31 -12.20 -6.77 -3.33
N LYS A 32 -11.24 -7.19 -2.49
CA LYS A 32 -11.33 -8.47 -1.79
C LYS A 32 -12.57 -8.56 -0.91
N PHE A 33 -12.94 -7.48 -0.21
CA PHE A 33 -14.13 -7.45 0.63
C PHE A 33 -15.42 -7.56 -0.19
N ILE A 34 -15.46 -6.98 -1.39
CA ILE A 34 -16.57 -7.15 -2.33
C ILE A 34 -16.66 -8.61 -2.80
N GLU A 35 -15.54 -9.20 -3.21
CA GLU A 35 -15.46 -10.60 -3.67
C GLU A 35 -15.95 -11.60 -2.61
N VAL A 36 -15.67 -11.35 -1.33
CA VAL A 36 -16.10 -12.22 -0.21
C VAL A 36 -17.45 -11.81 0.40
N GLY A 37 -18.16 -10.85 -0.20
CA GLY A 37 -19.49 -10.41 0.25
C GLY A 37 -19.51 -9.66 1.59
N ARG A 38 -18.40 -9.02 1.97
CA ARG A 38 -18.24 -8.22 3.20
C ARG A 38 -18.45 -6.73 3.01
N LEU A 39 -18.54 -6.26 1.76
CA LEU A 39 -18.77 -4.86 1.41
C LEU A 39 -19.91 -4.75 0.40
N THR A 40 -20.77 -3.76 0.58
CA THR A 40 -21.97 -3.47 -0.22
C THR A 40 -22.02 -1.99 -0.59
N PRO A 41 -22.85 -1.56 -1.56
CA PRO A 41 -23.01 -0.14 -1.85
C PRO A 41 -23.44 0.71 -0.64
N ALA A 42 -24.25 0.13 0.26
CA ALA A 42 -24.78 0.84 1.42
C ALA A 42 -23.73 1.20 2.47
N ASN A 43 -22.64 0.43 2.57
CA ASN A 43 -21.55 0.65 3.53
C ASN A 43 -20.20 0.93 2.86
N PHE A 44 -20.18 1.18 1.55
CA PHE A 44 -18.95 1.36 0.78
C PHE A 44 -18.12 2.54 1.28
N ALA A 45 -18.73 3.72 1.44
CA ALA A 45 -18.01 4.95 1.77
C ALA A 45 -17.28 4.83 3.12
N ASP A 46 -18.02 4.48 4.16
CA ASP A 46 -17.48 4.32 5.52
C ASP A 46 -16.40 3.23 5.57
N THR A 47 -16.63 2.09 4.90
CA THR A 47 -15.66 0.97 4.89
C THR A 47 -14.39 1.35 4.13
N TYR A 48 -14.52 2.05 3.00
CA TYR A 48 -13.38 2.53 2.22
C TYR A 48 -12.52 3.50 3.05
N GLU A 49 -13.15 4.48 3.72
CA GLU A 49 -12.46 5.46 4.56
C GLU A 49 -11.71 4.79 5.72
N GLN A 50 -12.35 3.80 6.38
CA GLN A 50 -11.72 3.02 7.45
C GLN A 50 -10.49 2.26 6.96
N ILE A 51 -10.59 1.57 5.82
CA ILE A 51 -9.47 0.83 5.23
C ILE A 51 -8.35 1.79 4.84
N TYR A 52 -8.66 2.86 4.10
CA TYR A 52 -7.67 3.84 3.65
C TYR A 52 -6.90 4.44 4.84
N THR A 53 -7.63 4.87 5.87
CA THR A 53 -7.04 5.45 7.08
C THR A 53 -6.17 4.44 7.82
N THR A 54 -6.61 3.19 7.92
CA THR A 54 -5.85 2.10 8.56
C THR A 54 -4.52 1.82 7.83
N VAL A 55 -4.56 1.74 6.50
CA VAL A 55 -3.35 1.54 5.68
C VAL A 55 -2.42 2.76 5.79
N LYS A 56 -2.98 3.97 5.68
CA LYS A 56 -2.20 5.22 5.77
C LYS A 56 -1.48 5.33 7.11
N ARG A 57 -2.13 4.99 8.23
CA ARG A 57 -1.51 5.02 9.57
C ARG A 57 -0.40 4.00 9.77
N SER A 58 -0.41 2.91 8.99
CA SER A 58 0.67 1.92 9.01
C SER A 58 1.95 2.45 8.34
N VAL A 59 1.82 3.45 7.47
CA VAL A 59 2.92 4.10 6.76
C VAL A 59 3.36 5.39 7.46
N TYR A 60 2.40 6.18 7.90
CA TYR A 60 2.60 7.41 8.64
C TYR A 60 1.93 7.26 10.02
N PRO A 61 2.59 6.59 10.98
CA PRO A 61 2.15 6.61 12.36
C PRO A 61 2.15 8.06 12.85
N GLU A 62 1.07 8.49 13.50
CA GLU A 62 1.06 9.72 14.29
C GLU A 62 2.15 9.68 15.38
#